data_AF-A0AAW9EB86-F1
#
_entry.id   AF-A0AAW9EB86-F1
#
_cell.length_a   1.000
_cell.length_b   1.000
_cell.length_c   1.000
_cell.angle_alpha   90.00
_cell.angle_beta   90.00
_cell.angle_gamma   90.00
#
_symmetry.space_group_name_H-M   'P 1'
#
loop_
_entity.id
_entity.type
_entity.pdbx_description
1 polymer ?
#
loop_
_entity_poly.entity_id
_entity_poly.type
_entity_poly.pdbx_seq_one_letter_code
_entity_poly.pdbx_strand_id
1 'polypeptide(L)'
;TDPAIVAAATLSHRYIADRQLPDKAIDLIDEAASSIRMQIDSKPEELDRLDRRIIQLKLEQQALNKESDEASKKGLDMLNVE
;
A
#
# COMPACT_ATOMS: atom_id res chain seq x y z
N THR A 1 -11.53 8.81 -18.46
CA THR A 1 -12.88 8.57 -17.92
C THR A 1 -13.68 7.69 -18.84
N ASP A 2 -13.68 7.93 -20.16
CA ASP A 2 -14.43 7.10 -21.12
C ASP A 2 -13.97 5.64 -21.26
N PRO A 3 -12.66 5.31 -21.26
CA PRO A 3 -12.23 3.91 -21.43
C PRO A 3 -12.69 2.98 -20.31
N ALA A 4 -12.76 3.49 -19.07
CA ALA A 4 -13.18 2.72 -17.91
C ALA A 4 -14.67 2.35 -17.98
N ILE A 5 -15.51 3.28 -18.45
CA ILE A 5 -16.95 3.05 -18.64
C ILE A 5 -17.19 2.01 -19.74
N VAL A 6 -16.49 2.14 -20.87
CA VAL A 6 -16.57 1.17 -21.97
C VAL A 6 -16.08 -0.21 -21.53
N ALA A 7 -14.99 -0.27 -20.76
CA ALA A 7 -14.48 -1.53 -20.21
C ALA A 7 -15.47 -2.17 -19.24
N ALA A 8 -16.05 -1.40 -18.31
CA ALA A 8 -17.05 -1.89 -17.35
C ALA A 8 -18.28 -2.45 -18.08
N ALA A 9 -18.81 -1.76 -19.08
CA ALA A 9 -19.93 -2.23 -19.88
C ALA A 9 -19.58 -3.52 -20.66
N THR A 10 -18.41 -3.56 -21.31
CA THR A 10 -17.98 -4.69 -22.15
C THR A 10 -17.69 -5.94 -21.32
N LEU A 11 -16.93 -5.79 -20.23
CA LEU A 11 -16.51 -6.91 -19.39
C LEU A 11 -17.67 -7.44 -18.54
N SER A 12 -18.50 -6.56 -17.96
CA SER A 12 -19.69 -7.00 -17.23
C SER A 12 -20.68 -7.71 -18.14
N HIS A 13 -20.87 -7.24 -19.38
CA HIS A 13 -21.71 -7.92 -20.36
C HIS A 13 -21.19 -9.32 -20.69
N ARG A 14 -19.87 -9.45 -20.89
CA ARG A 14 -19.23 -10.71 -21.30
C ARG A 14 -19.13 -11.76 -20.19
N TYR A 15 -18.85 -11.34 -18.95
CA TYR A 15 -18.46 -12.27 -17.88
C TYR A 15 -19.46 -12.39 -16.73
N ILE A 16 -20.36 -11.42 -16.55
CA ILE A 16 -21.40 -11.48 -15.51
C ILE A 16 -22.73 -11.84 -16.19
N ALA A 17 -22.98 -13.14 -16.35
CA ALA A 17 -24.17 -13.65 -17.04
C ALA A 17 -25.46 -13.51 -16.22
N ASP A 18 -25.35 -13.57 -14.89
CA ASP A 18 -26.48 -13.62 -13.97
C ASP A 18 -27.15 -12.26 -13.73
N ARG A 19 -26.58 -11.17 -14.27
CA ARG A 19 -27.06 -9.79 -14.11
C ARG A 19 -27.14 -9.07 -15.46
N GLN A 20 -28.01 -8.07 -15.55
CA GLN A 20 -28.29 -7.32 -16.76
C GLN A 20 -27.70 -5.90 -16.72
N LEU A 21 -27.41 -5.35 -17.89
CA LEU A 21 -27.06 -3.93 -18.02
C LEU A 21 -28.29 -3.05 -17.79
N PRO A 22 -28.12 -1.80 -17.32
CA PRO A 22 -26.86 -1.12 -17.02
C PRO A 22 -26.31 -1.40 -15.61
N ASP A 23 -27.11 -2.00 -14.74
CA ASP A 23 -26.87 -2.16 -13.30
C ASP A 23 -25.50 -2.75 -12.97
N LYS A 24 -25.16 -3.90 -13.56
CA LYS A 24 -23.86 -4.54 -13.34
C LYS A 24 -22.63 -3.71 -13.75
N ALA A 25 -22.77 -2.81 -14.72
CA ALA A 25 -21.67 -1.94 -15.14
C ALA A 25 -21.51 -0.75 -14.19
N ILE A 26 -22.63 -0.24 -13.66
CA ILE A 26 -22.64 0.82 -12.64
C ILE A 26 -21.97 0.30 -11.36
N ASP A 27 -22.33 -0.91 -10.92
CA ASP A 27 -21.73 -1.53 -9.74
C ASP A 27 -20.22 -1.71 -9.86
N LEU A 28 -19.72 -2.19 -11.00
CA LEU A 28 -18.28 -2.32 -11.21
C LEU A 28 -17.55 -0.96 -11.09
N ILE A 29 -18.18 0.11 -11.58
CA ILE A 29 -17.61 1.46 -11.46
C ILE A 29 -17.66 1.93 -10.00
N ASP A 30 -18.75 1.67 -9.28
CA ASP A 30 -18.89 2.10 -7.88
C ASP A 30 -17.93 1.34 -6.93
N GLU A 31 -17.77 0.02 -7.14
CA GLU A 31 -16.77 -0.79 -6.45
C GLU A 31 -15.34 -0.31 -6.74
N ALA A 32 -15.02 -0.06 -8.02
CA ALA A 32 -13.71 0.45 -8.40
C ALA A 32 -13.45 1.85 -7.82
N ALA A 33 -14.44 2.74 -7.86
CA ALA A 33 -14.33 4.09 -7.30
C ALA A 33 -14.16 4.04 -5.77
N SER A 34 -14.90 3.18 -5.09
CA SER A 34 -14.77 2.97 -3.64
C SER A 34 -13.40 2.41 -3.28
N SER A 35 -12.87 1.46 -4.06
CA SER A 35 -11.50 0.94 -3.89
C SER A 35 -10.44 2.02 -4.09
N ILE A 36 -10.55 2.83 -5.15
CA ILE A 36 -9.64 3.96 -5.40
C ILE A 36 -9.71 4.98 -4.27
N ARG A 37 -10.91 5.30 -3.77
CA ARG A 37 -11.07 6.22 -2.63
C ARG A 37 -10.35 5.70 -1.39
N MET A 38 -10.52 4.42 -1.07
CA MET A 38 -9.76 3.80 0.03
C MET A 38 -8.24 3.89 -0.19
N GLN A 39 -7.77 3.69 -1.42
CA GLN A 39 -6.34 3.82 -1.73
C GLN A 39 -5.84 5.26 -1.55
N ILE A 40 -6.62 6.26 -1.97
CA ILE A 40 -6.29 7.68 -1.80
C ILE A 40 -6.25 8.07 -0.32
N ASP A 41 -7.21 7.58 0.48
CA ASP A 41 -7.28 7.86 1.91
C ASP A 41 -6.22 7.08 2.71
N SER A 42 -5.63 6.04 2.11
CA SER A 42 -4.59 5.22 2.73
C SER A 42 -3.19 5.80 2.52
N LYS A 43 -2.29 5.46 3.44
CA LYS A 43 -0.88 5.78 3.26
C LYS A 43 -0.29 4.96 2.10
N PRO A 44 0.43 5.58 1.14
CA PRO A 44 1.12 4.85 0.08
C PRO A 44 2.01 3.74 0.63
N GLU A 45 1.98 2.58 0.00
CA GLU A 45 2.67 1.38 0.50
C GLU A 45 4.19 1.60 0.62
N GLU A 46 4.79 2.33 -0.32
CA GLU A 46 6.22 2.68 -0.27
C GLU A 46 6.56 3.47 1.00
N LEU A 47 5.71 4.41 1.39
CA LEU A 47 5.88 5.19 2.61
C LEU A 47 5.63 4.34 3.87
N ASP A 48 4.67 3.41 3.83
CA ASP A 48 4.45 2.48 4.96
C ASP A 48 5.66 1.55 5.16
N ARG A 49 6.26 1.04 4.08
CA ARG A 49 7.49 0.25 4.12
C ARG A 49 8.66 1.04 4.72
N LEU A 50 8.84 2.30 4.29
CA LEU A 50 9.88 3.17 4.83
C LEU A 50 9.66 3.45 6.33
N ASP A 51 8.43 3.74 6.76
CA ASP A 51 8.14 3.96 8.19
C ASP A 51 8.43 2.72 9.03
N ARG A 52 8.02 1.54 8.57
CA ARG A 52 8.33 0.28 9.25
C ARG A 52 9.84 0.09 9.37
N ARG A 53 10.60 0.41 8.31
CA ARG A 53 12.06 0.34 8.32
C ARG A 53 12.67 1.33 9.30
N ILE A 54 12.18 2.57 9.33
CA ILE A 54 12.62 3.59 10.29
C ILE A 54 12.34 3.15 11.74
N ILE A 55 11.16 2.59 12.01
CA ILE A 55 10.82 2.07 13.34
C ILE A 55 11.77 0.94 13.74
N GLN A 56 12.04 0.00 12.83
CA GLN A 56 12.98 -1.09 13.06
C GLN A 56 14.38 -0.56 13.40
N LEU A 57 14.90 0.37 12.60
CA LEU A 57 16.22 0.96 12.80
C LEU A 57 16.31 1.74 14.13
N LYS A 58 15.26 2.48 14.50
CA LYS A 58 15.20 3.17 15.79
C LYS A 58 15.21 2.21 16.98
N LEU A 59 14.51 1.08 16.87
CA LEU A 59 14.51 0.05 17.92
C LEU A 59 15.89 -0.60 18.04
N GLU A 60 16.52 -0.92 16.91
CA GLU A 60 17.88 -1.47 16.86
C GLU A 60 18.90 -0.49 17.45
N GLN A 61 18.82 0.80 17.08
CA GLN A 61 19.64 1.86 17.64
C GLN A 61 19.45 2.00 19.16
N GLN A 62 18.21 1.94 19.66
CA GLN A 62 17.93 2.00 21.10
C GLN A 62 18.43 0.77 21.86
N ALA A 63 18.41 -0.41 21.24
CA ALA A 63 18.96 -1.63 21.84
C ALA A 63 20.48 -1.53 21.95
N LEU A 64 21.17 -1.19 20.86
CA LEU A 64 22.63 -1.05 20.83
C LEU A 64 23.13 0.07 21.76
N ASN A 65 22.37 1.16 21.93
CA ASN A 65 22.72 2.24 22.86
C ASN A 65 22.69 1.84 24.34
N LYS A 66 21.99 0.75 24.69
CA LYS A 66 21.97 0.21 26.06
C LYS A 66 23.12 -0.77 26.32
N GLU A 67 23.81 -1.20 25.27
CA GLU A 67 24.97 -2.06 25.34
C GLU A 67 26.25 -1.21 25.35
N SER A 68 27.31 -1.70 25.99
CA SER A 68 28.54 -0.91 26.25
C SER A 68 29.77 -1.45 25.52
N ASP A 69 29.53 -2.47 24.69
CA ASP A 69 30.46 -3.35 24.03
C ASP A 69 31.01 -2.67 22.77
N GLU A 70 32.28 -2.93 22.44
CA GLU A 70 32.88 -2.36 21.22
C GLU A 70 32.17 -2.80 19.93
N ALA A 71 31.60 -4.02 19.92
CA ALA A 71 30.82 -4.52 18.80
C ALA A 71 29.54 -3.69 18.60
N SER A 72 28.84 -3.35 19.69
CA SER A 72 27.61 -2.56 19.65
C SER A 72 27.88 -1.11 19.23
N LYS A 73 29.03 -0.54 19.61
CA LYS A 73 29.49 0.79 19.14
C LYS A 73 29.79 0.81 17.63
N LYS A 74 30.46 -0.22 17.10
CA LYS A 74 30.69 -0.35 15.64
C LYS A 74 29.40 -0.54 14.86
N GLY A 75 28.45 -1.32 15.40
CA GLY A 75 27.13 -1.49 14.80
C GLY A 75 26.34 -0.18 14.73
N LEU A 76 26.36 0.60 15.81
CA LEU A 76 25.76 1.94 15.86
C LEU A 76 26.36 2.92 14.85
N ASP A 77 27.69 2.93 14.70
CA ASP A 77 28.35 3.80 13.74
C ASP A 77 27.97 3.46 12.30
N MET A 78 27.83 2.17 11.97
CA MET A 78 27.36 1.75 10.63
C MET A 78 25.89 2.14 10.39
N LEU A 79 25.03 2.01 11.41
CA LEU A 79 23.60 2.34 11.32
C LEU A 79 23.33 3.85 11.15
N ASN A 80 24.23 4.72 11.63
CA ASN A 80 24.11 6.18 11.51
C ASN A 80 24.60 6.74 10.17
N VAL A 81 25.36 5.94 9.39
CA VAL A 81 25.94 6.35 8.11
C VAL A 81 25.02 5.98 6.93
N GLU A 82 24.10 5.03 7.13
CA GLU A 82 23.07 4.61 6.17
C GLU A 82 21.84 5.54 6.19
#